data_AF-A0A1H0V0M4-F1
#
_entry.id   AF-A0A1H0V0M4-F1
#
_cell.length_a   1.000
_cell.length_b   1.000
_cell.length_c   1.000
_cell.angle_alpha   90.00
_cell.angle_beta   90.00
_cell.angle_gamma   90.00
#
_symmetry.space_group_name_H-M   'P 1'
#
loop_
_entity.id
_entity.type
_entity.pdbx_description
1 polymer ?
#
loop_
_entity_poly.entity_id
_entity_poly.type
_entity_poly.pdbx_seq_one_letter_code
_entity_poly.pdbx_strand_id
1 'polypeptide(L)' 'MKLAEPSAVWEDGRILTYQLDHNHQGYVPMRRREAAWSAKYSLVLSFDKQGILRRHSLVRMKDDPVVP' A
#
# COMPACT_ATOMS: atom_id res chain seq x y z
N MET A 1 -1.56 -16.73 5.99
CA MET A 1 -1.10 -15.32 5.97
C MET A 1 -2.16 -14.53 5.20
N LYS A 2 -2.89 -13.63 5.86
CA LYS A 2 -3.87 -12.73 5.22
C LYS A 2 -3.32 -11.32 5.37
N LEU A 3 -3.37 -10.52 4.31
CA LEU A 3 -3.13 -9.08 4.43
C LEU A 3 -4.22 -8.48 5.34
N ALA A 4 -3.93 -7.33 5.95
CA ALA A 4 -4.93 -6.55 6.66
C ALA A 4 -6.09 -6.14 5.71
N GLU A 5 -7.13 -5.50 6.24
CA GLU A 5 -8.15 -4.93 5.37
C GLU A 5 -7.56 -3.82 4.48
N PRO A 6 -7.95 -3.75 3.19
CA PRO A 6 -7.50 -2.68 2.30
C PRO A 6 -8.07 -1.34 2.77
N SER A 7 -7.25 -0.29 2.67
CA SER A 7 -7.69 1.08 2.96
C SER A 7 -8.62 1.64 1.88
N ALA A 8 -8.57 1.08 0.66
CA ALA A 8 -9.51 1.36 -0.41
C ALA A 8 -9.63 0.18 -1.37
N VAL A 9 -10.82 0.02 -1.96
CA VAL A 9 -11.15 -1.03 -2.93
C VAL A 9 -11.79 -0.39 -4.15
N TRP A 10 -11.35 -0.79 -5.34
CA TRP A 10 -11.83 -0.27 -6.62
C TRP A 10 -12.12 -1.39 -7.62
N GLU A 11 -12.77 -1.01 -8.73
CA GLU A 11 -13.10 -1.90 -9.85
C GLU A 11 -13.73 -3.23 -9.43
N ASP A 12 -14.74 -3.16 -8.56
CA ASP A 12 -15.47 -4.33 -8.06
C ASP A 12 -14.56 -5.34 -7.34
N GLY A 13 -13.67 -4.84 -6.47
CA GLY A 13 -12.77 -5.68 -5.68
C GLY A 13 -11.45 -6.04 -6.36
N ARG A 14 -11.26 -5.67 -7.63
CA ARG A 14 -10.06 -6.06 -8.40
C ARG A 14 -8.83 -5.21 -8.13
N ILE A 15 -8.99 -4.02 -7.58
CA ILE A 15 -7.87 -3.19 -7.18
C ILE A 15 -7.94 -2.93 -5.68
N LEU A 16 -6.91 -3.38 -4.97
CA LEU A 16 -6.79 -3.25 -3.52
C LEU A 16 -5.67 -2.27 -3.20
N THR A 17 -5.96 -1.28 -2.36
CA THR A 17 -4.99 -0.30 -1.89
C THR A 17 -4.76 -0.51 -0.40
N TYR A 18 -3.49 -0.49 0.01
CA TYR A 18 -3.07 -0.60 1.40
C TYR A 18 -2.17 0.58 1.76
N GLN A 19 -2.50 1.31 2.80
CA GLN A 19 -1.61 2.30 3.38
C GLN A 19 -0.57 1.60 4.24
N LEU A 20 0.70 1.82 3.89
CA LEU A 20 1.82 1.32 4.65
C LEU A 20 2.20 2.37 5.69
N ASP A 21 2.49 1.92 6.91
CA ASP A 21 2.93 2.74 8.02
C ASP A 21 1.91 3.75 8.58
N HIS A 22 0.61 3.62 8.25
CA HIS A 22 -0.42 4.53 8.78
C HIS A 22 -0.52 4.46 10.32
N ASN A 23 -0.14 3.34 10.96
CA ASN A 23 -0.23 3.13 12.41
C ASN A 23 0.94 2.28 12.96
N HIS A 24 2.07 2.17 12.25
CA HIS A 24 3.15 1.19 12.55
C HIS A 24 2.67 -0.28 12.68
N GLN A 25 1.53 -0.63 12.10
CA GLN A 25 0.97 -1.98 12.10
C GLN A 25 1.03 -2.61 10.70
N GLY A 26 1.26 -3.92 10.65
CA GLY A 26 1.32 -4.71 9.41
C GLY A 26 2.74 -5.10 8.98
N TYR A 27 2.84 -5.84 7.88
CA TYR A 27 4.11 -6.31 7.33
C TYR A 27 4.42 -5.57 6.04
N VAL A 28 5.57 -4.90 5.98
CA VAL A 28 6.10 -4.26 4.77
C VAL A 28 7.30 -5.08 4.28
N PRO A 29 7.32 -5.57 3.03
CA PRO A 29 8.51 -6.19 2.48
C PRO A 29 9.60 -5.12 2.29
N MET A 30 10.59 -5.10 3.18
CA MET A 30 11.73 -4.18 3.12
C MET A 30 12.94 -4.86 2.49
N ARG A 31 13.61 -4.15 1.56
CA ARG A 31 15.01 -4.46 1.26
C ARG A 31 15.83 -4.00 2.46
N ARG A 32 16.69 -4.90 2.95
CA ARG A 32 17.42 -4.89 4.23
C ARG A 32 18.29 -3.66 4.56
N ARG A 33 18.24 -2.57 3.77
CA ARG A 33 19.21 -1.47 3.81
C ARG A 33 18.66 -0.05 3.70
N GLU A 34 17.35 0.15 3.65
CA GLU A 34 16.78 1.50 3.71
C GLU A 34 16.34 1.81 5.13
N ALA A 35 16.98 2.83 5.70
CA ALA A 35 16.65 3.41 6.99
C ALA A 35 15.16 3.74 7.06
N ALA A 36 14.61 3.67 8.28
CA ALA A 36 13.22 3.93 8.66
C ALA A 36 12.44 4.79 7.63
N TRP A 37 11.33 4.25 7.14
CA TRP A 37 10.48 4.93 6.18
C TRP A 37 9.97 6.21 6.83
N SER A 38 10.52 7.37 6.45
CA SER A 38 10.06 8.68 6.94
C SER A 38 8.85 9.21 6.16
N ALA A 39 8.38 8.46 5.18
CA ALA A 39 7.32 8.87 4.27
C ALA A 39 6.21 7.82 4.23
N LYS A 40 4.96 8.28 4.10
CA LYS A 40 3.78 7.43 3.93
C LYS A 40 3.75 6.86 2.52
N TYR A 41 3.41 5.59 2.36
CA TYR A 41 3.27 4.95 1.05
C TYR A 41 1.93 4.22 0.93
N SER A 42 1.45 4.11 -0.31
CA SER A 42 0.33 3.25 -0.68
C SER A 42 0.82 2.10 -1.55
N LEU A 43 0.55 0.86 -1.14
CA LEU A 43 0.70 -0.32 -1.96
C LEU A 43 -0.60 -0.56 -2.73
N VAL A 44 -0.54 -0.56 -4.05
CA VAL A 44 -1.66 -0.85 -4.95
C VAL A 44 -1.45 -2.21 -5.59
N LEU A 45 -2.43 -3.09 -5.46
CA LEU A 45 -2.46 -4.42 -6.06
C LEU A 45 -3.62 -4.51 -7.05
N SER A 46 -3.35 -4.94 -8.28
CA SER A 46 -4.37 -5.11 -9.32
C SER A 46 -4.45 -6.56 -9.76
N PHE A 47 -5.64 -7.13 -9.62
CA PHE A 47 -5.96 -8.52 -9.93
C PHE A 47 -6.77 -8.60 -11.23
N ASP A 48 -6.63 -9.71 -11.96
CA ASP A 48 -7.56 -10.02 -13.05
C ASP A 48 -8.88 -10.62 -12.54
N LYS A 49 -9.77 -10.98 -13.48
CA LYS A 49 -11.08 -11.56 -13.17
C LYS A 49 -11.00 -12.92 -12.47
N GLN A 50 -9.85 -13.61 -12.53
CA GLN A 50 -9.62 -14.90 -11.87
C GLN A 50 -8.99 -14.71 -10.48
N GLY A 51 -8.75 -13.45 -10.06
CA GLY A 51 -8.10 -13.13 -8.79
C GLY A 51 -6.58 -13.30 -8.82
N ILE A 52 -5.96 -13.34 -10.00
CA ILE A 52 -4.50 -13.43 -10.14
C ILE A 52 -3.91 -12.03 -10.16
N LEU A 53 -2.88 -11.79 -9.33
CA LEU A 53 -2.17 -10.52 -9.29
C LEU A 53 -1.44 -10.28 -10.61
N ARG A 54 -1.80 -9.21 -11.33
CA ARG A 54 -1.18 -8.83 -12.61
C ARG A 54 -0.21 -7.66 -12.47
N ARG A 55 -0.49 -6.75 -11.55
CA ARG A 55 0.34 -5.56 -11.32
C ARG A 55 0.37 -5.22 -9.84
N HIS A 56 1.53 -4.74 -9.38
CA HIS A 56 1.67 -4.08 -8.09
C HIS A 56 2.44 -2.78 -8.27
N SER A 57 2.16 -1.79 -7.42
CA SER A 57 2.88 -0.52 -7.43
C SER A 57 2.95 0.04 -6.01
N LEU A 58 4.11 0.58 -5.68
CA LEU A 58 4.34 1.28 -4.42
C LEU A 58 4.41 2.78 -4.72
N VAL A 59 3.45 3.52 -4.20
CA VAL A 59 3.30 4.96 -4.46
C VAL A 59 3.65 5.73 -3.20
N ARG A 60 4.65 6.61 -3.27
CA ARG A 60 4.95 7.53 -2.18
C ARG A 60 3.83 8.57 -2.10
N MET A 61 3.22 8.69 -0.93
CA MET A 61 2.26 9.75 -0.67
C MET A 61 3.06 11.03 -0.40
N LYS A 62 2.60 12.15 -0.98
CA LYS A 62 3.11 13.45 -0.59
C LYS A 62 2.59 13.72 0.82
N ASP A 63 3.47 14.17 1.72
CA ASP A 63 2.97 14.86 2.91
C ASP A 63 2.21 16.09 2.41
N ASP A 64 0.94 16.22 2.80
CA ASP A 64 0.23 17.48 2.63
C ASP A 64 1.09 18.58 3.26
N PRO A 65 1.29 19.72 2.59
CA PRO A 65 1.94 20.85 3.24
C PRO A 65 1.11 21.17 4.48
N VAL A 66 1.72 21.07 5.66
CA VAL A 66 1.14 21.57 6.90
C VAL A 66 0.89 23.05 6.64
N VAL A 67 -0.38 23.40 6.43
CA VAL A 67 -0.78 24.81 6.34
C VAL A 67 -0.56 25.40 7.73
N PRO A 68 0.31 26.41 7.87
CA PRO A 68 0.65 27.00 9.16
C PRO A 68 -0.53 27.74 9.82
#